data_AF-A0A2H0SLK8-F1
#
_entry.id   AF-A0A2H0SLK8-F1
#
_cell.length_a   1.000
_cell.length_b   1.000
_cell.length_c   1.000
_cell.angle_alpha   90.00
_cell.angle_beta   90.00
_cell.angle_gamma   90.00
#
_symmetry.space_group_name_H-M   'P 1'
#
loop_
_entity.id
_entity.type
_entity.pdbx_description
1 polymer ?
#
loop_
_entity_poly.entity_id
_entity_poly.type
_entity_poly.pdbx_seq_one_letter_code
_entity_poly.pdbx_strand_id
1 'polypeptide(L)'
;MSEESPILRLPEDPAWQALLQQKKTDYRTRIQKRNRDRMPPELQNTQAEYALLVLLKLFDGSEVASFALSRELAALQTKHFDSENFQQACAVIDRYTTDLPFLEQHLPAQTN
;
A
#
# COMPACT_ATOMS: atom_id res chain seq x y z
N MET A 1 -25.52 -5.68 6.35
CA MET A 1 -24.37 -5.90 7.25
C MET A 1 -23.46 -4.72 7.04
N SER A 2 -23.25 -3.90 8.06
CA SER A 2 -22.32 -2.77 7.97
C SER A 2 -20.91 -3.36 7.93
N GLU A 3 -20.33 -3.49 6.75
CA GLU A 3 -18.92 -3.86 6.60
C GLU A 3 -18.09 -2.71 7.18
N GLU A 4 -17.71 -2.83 8.46
CA GLU A 4 -16.76 -1.93 9.09
C GLU A 4 -15.50 -1.92 8.23
N SER A 5 -15.23 -0.77 7.62
CA SER A 5 -14.05 -0.62 6.77
C SER A 5 -12.83 -0.70 7.66
N PRO A 6 -11.85 -1.57 7.39
CA PRO A 6 -10.60 -1.52 8.12
C PRO A 6 -9.99 -0.14 7.89
N ILE A 7 -9.96 0.66 8.95
CA ILE A 7 -9.40 2.00 8.96
C ILE A 7 -7.92 1.85 9.27
N LEU A 8 -7.11 2.01 8.25
CA LEU A 8 -5.67 2.08 8.40
C LEU A 8 -5.36 3.47 8.98
N ARG A 9 -4.63 3.48 10.08
CA ARG A 9 -4.13 4.70 10.72
C ARG A 9 -2.62 4.66 10.73
N LEU A 10 -2.00 5.82 10.52
CA LEU A 10 -0.57 5.92 10.68
C LEU A 10 -0.24 5.68 12.16
N PRO A 11 0.62 4.70 12.50
CA PRO A 11 1.06 4.51 13.88
C PRO A 11 1.80 5.75 14.37
N GLU A 12 1.57 6.13 15.63
CA GLU A 12 2.24 7.28 16.27
C GLU A 12 3.72 7.01 16.54
N ASP A 13 4.11 5.73 16.56
CA ASP A 13 5.48 5.32 16.81
C ASP A 13 6.39 5.68 15.61
N PRO A 14 7.43 6.51 15.84
CA PRO A 14 8.34 6.97 14.78
C PRO A 14 9.11 5.82 14.12
N ALA A 15 9.35 4.70 14.82
CA ALA A 15 9.98 3.52 14.23
C ALA A 15 9.08 2.93 13.13
N TRP A 16 7.78 2.78 13.41
CA TRP A 16 6.82 2.29 12.42
C TRP A 16 6.67 3.24 11.25
N GLN A 17 6.64 4.54 11.50
CA GLN A 17 6.59 5.55 10.43
C GLN A 17 7.82 5.47 9.52
N ALA A 18 9.02 5.28 10.09
CA ALA A 18 10.23 5.09 9.30
C ALA A 18 10.15 3.84 8.41
N LEU A 19 9.65 2.72 8.95
CA LEU A 19 9.49 1.46 8.22
C LEU A 19 8.47 1.58 7.09
N LEU A 20 7.31 2.20 7.34
CA LEU A 20 6.28 2.48 6.34
C LEU A 20 6.80 3.42 5.24
N GLN A 21 7.64 4.40 5.60
CA GLN A 21 8.27 5.32 4.66
C GLN A 21 9.31 4.61 3.77
N GLN A 22 10.02 3.63 4.32
CA GLN A 22 10.92 2.78 3.56
C GLN A 22 10.15 1.89 2.58
N LYS A 23 9.02 1.29 2.99
CA LYS A 23 8.13 0.52 2.10
C LYS A 23 7.54 1.39 0.98
N LYS A 24 7.11 2.61 1.29
CA LYS A 24 6.65 3.59 0.29
C LYS A 24 7.73 3.81 -0.79
N THR A 25 8.99 3.89 -0.38
CA THR A 25 10.14 4.05 -1.30
C THR A 25 10.40 2.77 -2.10
N ASP A 26 10.30 1.59 -1.49
CA ASP A 26 10.41 0.30 -2.18
C ASP A 26 9.33 0.13 -3.26
N TYR A 27 8.05 0.36 -2.93
CA TYR A 27 6.96 0.29 -3.91
C TYR A 27 7.16 1.26 -5.07
N ARG A 28 7.55 2.51 -4.78
CA ARG A 28 7.89 3.49 -5.82
C ARG A 28 9.01 2.99 -6.72
N THR A 29 10.04 2.38 -6.16
CA THR A 29 11.18 1.84 -6.91
C THR A 29 10.75 0.65 -7.78
N ARG A 30 9.91 -0.25 -7.27
CA ARG A 30 9.35 -1.37 -8.04
C ARG A 30 8.54 -0.89 -9.24
N ILE A 31 7.68 0.11 -9.04
CA ILE A 31 6.87 0.71 -10.11
C ILE A 31 7.79 1.38 -11.15
N GLN A 32 8.78 2.16 -10.71
CA GLN A 32 9.75 2.79 -11.62
C GLN A 32 10.56 1.77 -12.41
N LYS A 33 11.03 0.70 -11.76
CA LYS A 33 11.77 -0.39 -12.40
C LYS A 33 10.90 -1.08 -13.46
N ARG A 34 9.65 -1.41 -13.11
CA ARG A 34 8.69 -2.01 -14.05
C ARG A 34 8.41 -1.13 -15.27
N ASN A 35 8.24 0.18 -15.04
CA ASN A 35 8.06 1.15 -16.13
C ASN A 35 9.30 1.26 -17.02
N ARG A 36 10.50 1.23 -16.42
CA ARG A 36 11.78 1.23 -17.15
C ARG A 36 11.93 -0.04 -17.99
N ASP A 37 11.55 -1.18 -17.43
CA ASP A 37 11.66 -2.49 -18.07
C ASP A 37 10.52 -2.73 -19.10
N ARG A 38 9.67 -1.71 -19.34
CA ARG A 38 8.54 -1.71 -20.31
C ARG A 38 7.64 -2.95 -20.20
N MET A 39 7.38 -3.37 -18.97
CA MET A 39 6.59 -4.57 -18.72
C MET A 39 5.17 -4.41 -19.31
N PRO A 40 4.66 -5.39 -20.10
CA PRO A 40 3.32 -5.34 -20.67
C PRO A 40 2.25 -5.12 -19.60
N PRO A 41 1.21 -4.31 -19.84
CA PRO A 41 0.14 -4.02 -18.88
C PRO A 41 -0.51 -5.27 -18.28
N GLU A 42 -0.71 -6.32 -19.07
CA GLU A 42 -1.25 -7.61 -18.62
C GLU A 42 -0.37 -8.36 -17.60
N LEU A 43 0.93 -8.04 -17.55
CA LEU A 43 1.88 -8.60 -16.57
C LEU A 43 2.10 -7.66 -15.38
N GLN A 44 1.58 -6.42 -15.44
CA GLN A 44 1.74 -5.47 -14.35
C GLN A 44 0.83 -5.84 -13.18
N ASN A 45 1.41 -6.39 -12.13
CA ASN A 45 0.72 -6.48 -10.85
C ASN A 45 0.57 -5.05 -10.28
N THR A 46 -0.67 -4.58 -10.19
CA THR A 46 -1.06 -3.25 -9.71
C THR A 46 -1.05 -3.12 -8.18
N GLN A 47 -0.81 -4.21 -7.46
CA GLN A 47 -0.71 -4.24 -5.99
C GLN A 47 0.32 -3.24 -5.46
N ALA A 48 1.45 -3.05 -6.15
CA ALA A 48 2.47 -2.09 -5.73
C ALA A 48 1.96 -0.63 -5.83
N GLU A 49 1.20 -0.31 -6.87
CA GLU A 49 0.57 1.00 -7.04
C GLU A 49 -0.51 1.24 -6.00
N TYR A 50 -1.36 0.25 -5.74
CA TYR A 50 -2.38 0.35 -4.71
C TYR A 50 -1.76 0.49 -3.32
N ALA A 51 -0.73 -0.29 -2.99
CA ALA A 51 0.00 -0.17 -1.73
C ALA A 51 0.69 1.20 -1.59
N LEU A 52 1.31 1.70 -2.66
CA LEU A 52 1.90 3.04 -2.67
C LEU A 52 0.84 4.13 -2.43
N LEU A 53 -0.32 4.01 -3.06
CA LEU A 53 -1.40 4.99 -2.95
C LEU A 53 -2.01 5.01 -1.54
N VAL A 54 -2.21 3.84 -0.92
CA VAL A 54 -2.62 3.72 0.48
C VAL A 54 -1.60 4.38 1.41
N LEU A 55 -0.30 4.10 1.22
CA LEU A 55 0.76 4.72 2.02
C LEU A 55 0.82 6.24 1.84
N LEU A 56 0.67 6.74 0.62
CA LEU A 56 0.65 8.18 0.36
C LEU A 56 -0.49 8.87 1.14
N LYS A 57 -1.68 8.27 1.14
CA LYS A 57 -2.82 8.79 1.90
C LYS A 57 -2.61 8.71 3.41
N LEU A 58 -2.01 7.63 3.92
CA LEU A 58 -1.65 7.50 5.34
C LEU A 58 -0.66 8.57 5.80
N PHE A 59 0.36 8.85 4.99
CA PHE A 59 1.37 9.89 5.28
C PHE A 59 0.84 11.32 5.11
N ASP A 60 -0.26 11.53 4.39
CA ASP A 60 -0.93 12.84 4.25
C ASP A 60 -1.80 13.18 5.48
N GLY A 61 -1.73 12.36 6.55
CA GLY A 61 -2.50 12.54 7.78
C GLY A 61 -3.96 12.11 7.66
N SER A 62 -4.33 11.43 6.57
CA SER A 62 -5.69 10.93 6.37
C SER A 62 -5.82 9.50 6.91
N GLU A 63 -6.85 9.25 7.71
CA GLU A 63 -7.30 7.89 7.97
C GLU A 63 -7.68 7.23 6.65
N VAL A 64 -7.10 6.06 6.36
CA VAL A 64 -7.40 5.35 5.11
C VAL A 64 -8.43 4.28 5.39
N ALA A 65 -9.69 4.63 5.10
CA ALA A 65 -10.76 3.66 5.07
C ALA A 65 -10.62 2.81 3.80
N SER A 66 -10.13 1.58 3.97
CA SER A 66 -9.77 0.67 2.88
C SER A 66 -10.92 0.50 1.87
N PHE A 67 -12.14 0.17 2.31
CA PHE A 67 -13.27 0.03 1.37
C PHE A 67 -13.74 1.35 0.76
N ALA A 68 -13.66 2.48 1.47
CA ALA A 68 -14.03 3.78 0.91
C ALA A 68 -13.08 4.16 -0.23
N LEU A 69 -11.77 4.00 -0.01
CA LEU A 69 -10.73 4.23 -1.01
C LEU A 69 -10.88 3.26 -2.20
N SER A 70 -11.19 1.99 -1.93
CA SER A 70 -11.51 1.00 -2.97
C SER A 70 -12.66 1.48 -3.87
N ARG A 71 -13.75 1.95 -3.26
CA ARG A 71 -14.93 2.43 -4.00
C ARG A 71 -14.66 3.71 -4.79
N GLU A 72 -13.87 4.63 -4.23
CA GLU A 72 -13.44 5.83 -4.95
C GLU A 72 -12.59 5.47 -6.17
N LEU A 73 -11.62 4.57 -6.01
CA LEU A 73 -10.78 4.09 -7.11
C LEU A 73 -11.58 3.32 -8.16
N ALA A 74 -12.53 2.49 -7.74
CA ALA A 74 -13.46 1.79 -8.63
C ALA A 74 -14.30 2.78 -9.46
N ALA A 75 -14.76 3.87 -8.85
CA ALA A 75 -15.50 4.92 -9.54
C ALA A 75 -14.61 5.68 -10.55
N LEU A 76 -13.38 6.00 -10.17
CA LEU A 76 -12.43 6.76 -10.99
C LEU A 76 -11.80 5.95 -12.13
N GLN A 77 -11.51 4.67 -11.91
CA GLN A 77 -10.78 3.84 -12.87
C GLN A 77 -11.63 2.81 -13.62
N THR A 78 -12.92 2.66 -13.26
CA THR A 78 -14.07 1.87 -13.81
C THR A 78 -13.84 0.65 -14.72
N LYS A 79 -12.81 0.62 -15.56
CA LYS A 79 -12.37 -0.50 -16.42
C LYS A 79 -11.07 -1.20 -15.97
N HIS A 80 -10.27 -0.61 -15.07
CA HIS A 80 -8.95 -1.14 -14.66
C HIS A 80 -8.76 -1.32 -13.16
N PHE A 81 -9.81 -1.08 -12.37
CA PHE A 81 -9.72 -1.27 -10.92
C PHE A 81 -9.86 -2.75 -10.56
N ASP A 82 -8.80 -3.31 -9.99
CA ASP A 82 -8.78 -4.67 -9.48
C ASP A 82 -9.03 -4.65 -7.97
N SER A 83 -10.25 -5.02 -7.58
CA SER A 83 -10.66 -5.05 -6.18
C SER A 83 -9.90 -6.08 -5.35
N GLU A 84 -9.46 -7.19 -5.96
CA GLU A 84 -8.72 -8.24 -5.26
C GLU A 84 -7.31 -7.76 -4.93
N ASN A 85 -6.60 -7.20 -5.92
CA ASN A 85 -5.29 -6.61 -5.71
C ASN A 85 -5.32 -5.43 -4.71
N PHE A 86 -6.39 -4.63 -4.74
CA PHE A 86 -6.59 -3.56 -3.77
C PHE A 86 -6.81 -4.10 -2.35
N GLN A 87 -7.64 -5.14 -2.18
CA GLN A 87 -7.84 -5.79 -0.88
C GLN A 87 -6.53 -6.38 -0.35
N GLN A 88 -5.74 -7.04 -1.20
CA GLN A 88 -4.42 -7.55 -0.82
C GLN A 88 -3.46 -6.42 -0.43
N ALA A 89 -3.46 -5.29 -1.17
CA ALA A 89 -2.66 -4.13 -0.80
C ALA A 89 -3.06 -3.59 0.58
N CYS A 90 -4.35 -3.47 0.86
CA CYS A 90 -4.82 -3.04 2.18
C CYS A 90 -4.42 -4.02 3.28
N ALA A 91 -4.56 -5.33 3.07
CA ALA A 91 -4.17 -6.35 4.04
C ALA A 91 -2.66 -6.33 4.33
N VAL A 92 -1.84 -6.07 3.32
CA VAL A 92 -0.39 -5.92 3.49
C VAL A 92 -0.06 -4.68 4.33
N ILE A 93 -0.71 -3.54 4.06
CA ILE A 93 -0.49 -2.32 4.86
C ILE A 93 -1.06 -2.47 6.28
N ASP A 94 -2.21 -3.11 6.44
CA ASP A 94 -2.82 -3.41 7.75
C ASP A 94 -1.87 -4.22 8.62
N ARG A 95 -1.28 -5.27 8.04
CA ARG A 95 -0.25 -6.07 8.70
C ARG A 95 0.97 -5.23 9.08
N TYR A 96 1.37 -4.27 8.24
CA TYR A 96 2.42 -3.31 8.56
C TYR A 96 2.02 -2.22 9.55
N THR A 97 0.78 -2.17 10.02
CA THR A 97 0.38 -1.29 11.14
C THR A 97 0.11 -2.07 12.42
N THR A 98 0.09 -3.40 12.35
CA THR A 98 -0.29 -4.29 13.46
C THR A 98 0.81 -5.28 13.88
N ASP A 99 1.75 -5.64 13.00
CA ASP A 99 2.81 -6.63 13.24
C ASP A 99 4.24 -6.07 13.01
N LEU A 100 4.88 -5.58 14.09
CA LEU A 100 6.25 -5.02 14.08
C LEU A 100 7.31 -6.08 13.68
N PRO A 101 7.30 -7.30 14.24
CA PRO A 101 8.25 -8.35 13.86
C PRO A 101 8.22 -8.68 12.35
N PHE A 102 7.03 -8.65 11.74
CA PHE A 102 6.89 -8.90 10.31
C PHE A 102 7.49 -7.79 9.45
N LEU A 103 7.41 -6.54 9.90
CA LEU A 103 8.08 -5.42 9.24
C LEU A 103 9.60 -5.57 9.29
N GLU A 104 10.16 -5.88 10.46
CA GLU A 104 11.61 -6.02 10.64
C GLU A 104 12.18 -7.19 9.82
N GLN A 105 11.48 -8.32 9.75
CA GLN A 105 11.93 -9.50 8.98
C GLN A 105 11.87 -9.30 7.45
N HIS A 106 10.99 -8.43 6.95
CA HIS A 106 10.76 -8.23 5.52
C HIS A 106 11.22 -6.87 5.00
N LEU A 107 11.89 -6.08 5.82
CA LEU A 107 12.70 -4.97 5.36
C LEU A 107 14.13 -5.46 5.26
N PRO A 108 14.75 -5.46 4.06
CA PRO A 108 16.18 -5.63 4.00
C PRO A 108 16.75 -4.46 4.80
N ALA A 109 17.45 -4.77 5.90
CA ALA A 109 18.29 -3.82 6.58
C ALA A 109 19.16 -3.17 5.49
N GLN A 110 18.82 -1.95 5.09
CA GLN A 110 19.78 -1.11 4.41
C GLN A 110 20.73 -0.66 5.51
N THR A 111 21.60 -1.60 5.90
CA THR A 111 22.79 -1.33 6.66
C THR A 111 23.57 -0.33 5.82
N ASN A 112 23.62 0.87 6.38
CA ASN A 112 24.43 2.02 6.01
C ASN A 112 25.83 1.62 5.50
#